data_AF-A0A9D2LD43-F1
#
_entry.id   AF-A0A9D2LD43-F1
#
_cell.length_a   1.000
_cell.length_b   1.000
_cell.length_c   1.000
_cell.angle_alpha   90.00
_cell.angle_beta   90.00
_cell.angle_gamma   90.00
#
_symmetry.space_group_name_H-M   'P 1'
#
loop_
_entity.id
_entity.type
_entity.pdbx_description
1 polymer ?
#
loop_
_entity_poly.entity_id
_entity_poly.type
_entity_poly.pdbx_seq_one_letter_code
_entity_poly.pdbx_strand_id
1 'polypeptide(L)'
;MPRRTLLAGAGLLALAACAETETESPGPEPVDEVGVPVPSPSGELTAVIDAAGDALGVLLRDAEGIDFWADDYPYDPEHPPAVLWETEADVLWVLSEELGTARIRQGPEGGWSKETAEDLDEQIPQEVDRWL
;
A
#
# COMPACT_ATOMS: atom_id res chain seq x y z
N MET A 1 -26.58 -49.23 53.32
CA MET A 1 -25.61 -50.26 52.90
C MET A 1 -25.38 -50.11 51.40
N PRO A 2 -24.13 -50.20 50.90
CA PRO A 2 -23.42 -49.04 50.32
C PRO A 2 -22.77 -49.26 48.93
N ARG A 3 -22.34 -48.16 48.26
CA ARG A 3 -20.99 -47.88 47.67
C ARG A 3 -21.11 -46.72 46.64
N ARG A 4 -20.52 -45.54 46.89
CA ARG A 4 -19.16 -45.09 46.48
C ARG A 4 -18.96 -45.25 44.96
N THR A 5 -18.64 -44.21 44.19
CA THR A 5 -17.34 -43.50 44.21
C THR A 5 -17.38 -42.17 43.42
N LEU A 6 -16.68 -41.16 43.95
CA LEU A 6 -16.33 -39.86 43.34
C LEU A 6 -15.48 -40.02 42.08
N LEU A 7 -15.62 -39.14 41.10
CA LEU A 7 -14.48 -38.68 40.29
C LEU A 7 -14.72 -37.23 39.87
N ALA A 8 -13.97 -36.35 40.53
CA ALA A 8 -13.79 -34.96 40.17
C ALA A 8 -12.96 -34.90 38.88
N GLY A 9 -13.43 -34.16 37.89
CA GLY A 9 -12.66 -33.75 36.73
C GLY A 9 -12.58 -32.23 36.71
N ALA A 10 -11.59 -31.67 37.39
CA ALA A 10 -11.23 -30.27 37.26
C ALA A 10 -10.49 -30.10 35.92
N GLY A 11 -11.19 -29.61 34.90
CA GLY A 11 -10.56 -29.19 33.64
C GLY A 11 -9.84 -27.87 33.86
N LEU A 12 -8.51 -27.91 33.92
CA LEU A 12 -7.68 -26.71 33.75
C LEU A 12 -7.83 -26.23 32.29
N LEU A 13 -8.47 -25.08 32.10
CA LEU A 13 -8.38 -24.31 30.86
C LEU A 13 -7.01 -23.64 30.85
N ALA A 14 -6.08 -24.19 30.09
CA ALA A 14 -4.82 -23.53 29.75
C ALA A 14 -5.15 -22.37 28.79
N LEU A 15 -5.11 -21.14 29.30
CA LEU A 15 -5.04 -19.94 28.47
C LEU A 15 -3.69 -19.97 27.75
N ALA A 16 -3.69 -20.45 26.52
CA ALA A 16 -2.59 -20.24 25.60
C ALA A 16 -2.55 -18.73 25.30
N ALA A 17 -1.66 -18.03 25.99
CA ALA A 17 -1.27 -16.69 25.59
C ALA A 17 -0.63 -16.79 24.21
N CYS A 18 -1.37 -16.39 23.17
CA CYS A 18 -0.79 -16.05 21.89
C CYS A 18 0.15 -14.88 22.16
N ALA A 19 1.45 -15.16 22.30
CA ALA A 19 2.45 -14.16 22.03
C ALA A 19 2.38 -13.90 20.53
N GLU A 20 1.62 -12.88 20.13
CA GLU A 20 1.80 -12.23 18.84
C GLU A 20 3.21 -11.66 18.86
N THR A 21 4.16 -12.47 18.40
CA THR A 21 5.39 -11.94 17.82
C THR A 21 4.91 -11.11 16.64
N GLU A 22 4.81 -9.80 16.86
CA GLU A 22 4.81 -8.79 15.81
C GLU A 22 6.08 -9.04 15.01
N THR A 23 5.96 -9.92 14.03
CA THR A 23 6.93 -10.06 12.97
C THR A 23 6.81 -8.73 12.25
N GLU A 24 7.80 -7.87 12.44
CA GLU A 24 7.98 -6.64 11.67
C GLU A 24 7.82 -7.05 10.20
N SER A 25 6.63 -6.79 9.65
CA SER A 25 6.33 -7.15 8.28
C SER A 25 7.31 -6.34 7.44
N PRO A 26 8.05 -6.95 6.49
CA PRO A 26 8.79 -6.14 5.55
C PRO A 26 7.79 -5.14 4.95
N GLY A 27 8.14 -3.85 5.01
CA GLY A 27 7.33 -2.77 4.43
C GLY A 27 7.03 -3.06 2.97
N PRO A 28 6.02 -2.40 2.40
CA PRO A 28 5.54 -2.71 1.05
C PRO A 28 6.68 -2.60 0.02
N GLU A 29 6.68 -3.52 -0.94
CA GLU A 29 7.63 -3.52 -2.06
C GLU A 29 7.02 -2.75 -3.25
N PRO A 30 7.83 -1.98 -4.00
CA PRO A 30 7.35 -1.28 -5.19
C PRO A 30 6.90 -2.27 -6.27
N VAL A 31 5.86 -1.88 -7.02
CA VAL A 31 5.31 -2.66 -8.14
C VAL A 31 5.47 -1.87 -9.43
N ASP A 32 6.21 -2.42 -10.39
CA ASP A 32 6.40 -1.85 -11.74
C ASP A 32 5.56 -2.53 -12.84
N GLU A 33 4.81 -3.59 -12.50
CA GLU A 33 4.05 -4.35 -13.48
C GLU A 33 2.79 -3.60 -13.95
N VAL A 34 2.72 -3.34 -15.26
CA VAL A 34 1.59 -2.66 -15.92
C VAL A 34 0.30 -3.48 -15.78
N GLY A 35 -0.79 -2.83 -15.38
CA GLY A 35 -2.11 -3.43 -15.24
C GLY A 35 -2.33 -4.19 -13.93
N VAL A 36 -1.33 -4.30 -13.06
CA VAL A 36 -1.49 -4.93 -11.74
C VAL A 36 -2.16 -3.95 -10.77
N PRO A 37 -3.29 -4.35 -10.15
CA PRO A 37 -3.92 -3.55 -9.10
C PRO A 37 -3.11 -3.62 -7.81
N VAL A 38 -2.75 -2.45 -7.28
CA VAL A 38 -2.04 -2.29 -6.01
C VAL A 38 -2.99 -1.60 -5.01
N PRO A 39 -3.61 -2.35 -4.08
CA PRO A 39 -4.55 -1.78 -3.12
C PRO A 39 -3.83 -0.87 -2.12
N SER A 40 -4.48 0.20 -1.70
CA SER A 40 -3.99 1.07 -0.64
C SER A 40 -4.12 0.39 0.73
N PRO A 41 -3.42 0.88 1.77
CA PRO A 41 -3.48 0.31 3.12
C PRO A 41 -4.89 0.34 3.72
N SER A 42 -5.70 1.36 3.40
CA SER A 42 -7.10 1.41 3.83
C SER A 42 -7.99 0.39 3.09
N GLY A 43 -7.57 -0.05 1.91
CA GLY A 43 -8.37 -0.86 0.99
C GLY A 43 -9.47 -0.08 0.28
N GLU A 44 -9.54 1.25 0.47
CA GLU A 44 -10.56 2.11 -0.18
C GLU A 44 -10.14 2.53 -1.59
N LEU A 45 -8.85 2.38 -1.92
CA LEU A 45 -8.26 2.82 -3.18
C LEU A 45 -7.43 1.71 -3.81
N THR A 46 -7.25 1.80 -5.12
CA THR A 46 -6.34 0.93 -5.86
C THR A 46 -5.56 1.75 -6.87
N ALA A 47 -4.24 1.64 -6.84
CA ALA A 47 -3.35 2.20 -7.86
C ALA A 47 -3.12 1.18 -8.98
N VAL A 48 -2.99 1.66 -10.21
CA VAL A 48 -2.63 0.84 -11.38
C VAL A 48 -1.71 1.64 -12.28
N ILE A 49 -0.63 1.03 -12.76
CA ILE A 49 0.11 1.55 -13.91
C ILE A 49 -0.69 1.17 -15.16
N ASP A 50 -1.17 2.16 -15.89
CA ASP A 50 -2.01 2.00 -17.07
C ASP A 50 -1.29 2.49 -18.34
N ALA A 51 -1.71 1.97 -19.49
CA ALA A 51 -1.15 2.35 -20.78
C ALA A 51 -2.18 3.11 -21.63
N ALA A 52 -1.81 4.31 -22.08
CA ALA A 52 -2.59 5.10 -23.03
C ALA A 52 -1.78 5.35 -24.31
N GLY A 53 -1.97 4.49 -25.31
CA GLY A 53 -1.17 4.53 -26.54
C GLY A 53 0.26 4.06 -26.25
N ASP A 54 1.24 4.90 -26.57
CA ASP A 54 2.67 4.62 -26.37
C ASP A 54 3.21 5.26 -25.07
N ALA A 55 2.34 5.57 -24.11
CA ALA A 55 2.71 6.18 -22.83
C ALA A 55 2.11 5.40 -21.65
N LEU A 56 2.82 5.40 -20.52
CA LEU A 56 2.35 4.87 -19.25
C LEU A 56 1.94 6.00 -18.30
N GLY A 57 0.96 5.72 -17.45
CA GLY A 57 0.45 6.63 -16.43
C GLY A 57 0.04 5.88 -15.17
N VAL A 58 -0.23 6.63 -14.11
CA VAL A 58 -0.76 6.08 -12.85
C VAL A 58 -2.22 6.46 -12.71
N LEU A 59 -3.06 5.46 -12.52
CA LEU A 59 -4.49 5.61 -12.25
C LEU A 59 -4.81 5.29 -10.80
N LEU A 60 -5.78 6.02 -10.25
CA LEU A 60 -6.43 5.67 -8.99
C LEU A 60 -7.89 5.27 -9.24
N ARG A 61 -8.26 4.13 -8.65
CA ARG A 61 -9.61 3.58 -8.61
C ARG A 61 -10.17 3.63 -7.20
N ASP A 62 -11.47 3.85 -7.11
CA ASP A 62 -12.21 3.70 -5.86
C ASP A 62 -12.47 2.22 -5.52
N ALA A 63 -13.11 1.97 -4.39
CA ALA A 63 -13.48 0.62 -3.94
C ALA A 63 -14.46 -0.12 -4.89
N GLU A 64 -15.15 0.59 -5.78
CA GLU A 64 -16.01 -0.01 -6.82
C GLU A 64 -15.21 -0.35 -8.09
N GLY A 65 -13.94 0.02 -8.15
CA GLY A 65 -13.05 -0.17 -9.29
C GLY A 65 -13.21 0.89 -10.37
N ILE A 66 -13.82 2.03 -10.06
CA ILE A 66 -14.03 3.13 -11.01
C ILE A 66 -12.82 4.06 -11.00
N ASP A 67 -12.25 4.31 -12.18
CA ASP A 67 -11.18 5.30 -12.36
C ASP A 67 -11.71 6.70 -12.03
N PHE A 68 -11.12 7.38 -11.05
CA PHE A 68 -11.53 8.75 -10.67
C PHE A 68 -10.40 9.78 -10.81
N TRP A 69 -9.15 9.31 -10.91
CA TRP A 69 -7.98 10.16 -11.08
C TRP A 69 -6.92 9.46 -11.94
N ALA A 70 -6.22 10.24 -12.74
CA ALA A 70 -5.10 9.83 -13.58
C ALA A 70 -4.05 10.92 -13.53
N ASP A 71 -2.77 10.56 -13.64
CA ASP A 71 -1.75 11.54 -14.02
C ASP A 71 -1.75 11.78 -15.54
N ASP A 72 -0.85 12.64 -16.01
CA ASP A 72 -0.78 13.04 -17.42
C ASP A 72 -0.09 12.00 -18.33
N TYR A 73 0.04 10.74 -17.89
CA TYR A 73 0.74 9.67 -18.60
C TYR A 73 2.15 10.06 -19.07
N PRO A 74 3.04 10.50 -18.16
CA PRO A 74 4.34 11.05 -18.56
C PRO A 74 5.41 9.99 -18.80
N TYR A 75 5.13 8.71 -18.57
CA TYR A 75 6.15 7.67 -18.46
C TYR A 75 6.36 6.90 -19.77
N ASP A 76 7.61 6.55 -20.03
CA ASP A 76 8.01 5.76 -21.19
C ASP A 76 7.82 4.24 -20.92
N PRO A 77 7.18 3.47 -21.82
CA PRO A 77 7.02 2.02 -21.63
C PRO A 77 8.32 1.21 -21.58
N GLU A 78 9.44 1.73 -22.11
CA GLU A 78 10.77 1.11 -22.02
C GLU A 78 11.40 1.32 -20.64
N HIS A 79 10.95 2.35 -19.90
CA HIS A 79 11.39 2.72 -18.56
C HIS A 79 10.18 2.95 -17.62
N PRO A 80 9.39 1.90 -17.33
CA PRO A 80 8.15 2.03 -16.57
C PRO A 80 8.42 2.55 -15.15
N PRO A 81 7.49 3.32 -14.57
CA PRO A 81 7.58 3.68 -13.18
C PRO A 81 7.29 2.47 -12.29
N ALA A 82 7.71 2.55 -11.04
CA ALA A 82 7.21 1.70 -9.96
C ALA A 82 6.25 2.50 -9.07
N VAL A 83 5.27 1.83 -8.47
CA VAL A 83 4.33 2.42 -7.52
C VAL A 83 4.40 1.74 -6.15
N LEU A 84 4.24 2.51 -5.09
CA LEU A 84 4.36 2.05 -3.70
C LEU A 84 3.43 2.87 -2.79
N TRP A 85 2.54 2.22 -2.05
CA TRP A 85 1.79 2.91 -0.99
C TRP A 85 2.64 3.02 0.28
N GLU A 86 2.54 4.14 1.01
CA GLU A 86 3.01 4.20 2.40
C GLU A 86 2.27 3.18 3.26
N THR A 87 2.91 2.64 4.29
CA THR A 87 2.31 1.59 5.13
C THR A 87 1.12 2.10 5.96
N GLU A 88 1.18 3.35 6.42
CA GLU A 88 0.22 3.90 7.40
C GLU A 88 -0.72 4.96 6.81
N ALA A 89 -0.64 5.24 5.51
CA ALA A 89 -1.42 6.28 4.87
C ALA A 89 -1.75 5.94 3.42
N ASP A 90 -2.91 6.44 2.94
CA ASP A 90 -3.28 6.42 1.53
C ASP A 90 -2.51 7.50 0.74
N VAL A 91 -1.18 7.40 0.82
CA VAL A 91 -0.22 8.21 0.08
C VAL A 91 0.55 7.28 -0.84
N LEU A 92 0.43 7.52 -2.14
CA LEU A 92 1.10 6.72 -3.15
C LEU A 92 2.38 7.42 -3.59
N TRP A 93 3.48 6.68 -3.63
CA TRP A 93 4.74 7.10 -4.22
C TRP A 93 4.90 6.47 -5.60
N VAL A 94 5.39 7.27 -6.54
CA VAL A 94 5.75 6.85 -7.88
C VAL A 94 7.23 7.07 -8.08
N LEU A 95 7.94 5.99 -8.38
CA LEU A 95 9.38 5.93 -8.53
C LEU A 95 9.69 5.84 -10.03
N SER A 96 10.34 6.86 -10.58
CA SER A 96 10.80 6.84 -11.97
C SER A 96 12.28 7.15 -12.04
N GLU A 97 13.03 6.32 -12.76
CA GLU A 97 14.45 6.55 -13.02
C GLU A 97 14.68 7.82 -13.88
N GLU A 98 13.72 8.15 -14.75
CA GLU A 98 13.84 9.29 -15.68
C GLU A 98 13.24 10.58 -15.15
N LEU A 99 12.08 10.51 -14.49
CA LEU A 99 11.32 11.67 -14.03
C LEU A 99 11.49 11.96 -12.53
N GLY A 100 12.24 11.11 -11.83
CA GLY A 100 12.41 11.19 -10.39
C GLY A 100 11.20 10.65 -9.62
N THR A 101 11.20 10.93 -8.32
CA THR A 101 10.19 10.44 -7.38
C THR A 101 9.06 11.46 -7.23
N ALA A 102 7.82 10.98 -7.21
CA ALA A 102 6.64 11.80 -6.99
C ALA A 102 5.71 11.16 -5.95
N ARG A 103 4.92 12.00 -5.28
CA ARG A 103 3.90 11.61 -4.32
C ARG A 103 2.53 11.98 -4.84
N ILE A 104 1.57 11.07 -4.72
CA ILE A 104 0.17 11.26 -5.04
C ILE A 104 -0.63 11.10 -3.74
N ARG A 105 -1.35 12.15 -3.35
CA ARG A 105 -2.22 12.11 -2.16
C ARG A 105 -3.43 13.01 -2.31
N GLN A 106 -4.42 12.79 -1.45
CA GLN A 106 -5.53 13.72 -1.31
C GLN A 106 -5.08 14.98 -0.54
N GLY A 107 -5.33 16.15 -1.12
CA GLY A 107 -5.16 17.45 -0.49
C GLY A 107 -6.29 17.77 0.51
N PRO A 108 -6.14 18.85 1.29
CA PRO A 108 -7.08 19.21 2.36
C PRO A 108 -8.49 19.56 1.85
N GLU A 109 -8.63 19.93 0.58
CA GLU A 109 -9.92 20.22 -0.06
C GLU A 109 -10.57 18.98 -0.71
N GLY A 110 -9.96 17.79 -0.55
CA GLY A 110 -10.47 16.53 -1.09
C GLY A 110 -10.04 16.21 -2.53
N GLY A 111 -9.32 17.11 -3.19
CA GLY A 111 -8.75 16.87 -4.52
C GLY A 111 -7.46 16.04 -4.46
N TRP A 112 -7.23 15.18 -5.45
CA TRP A 112 -6.00 14.41 -5.58
C TRP A 112 -4.99 15.14 -6.46
N SER A 113 -3.72 15.12 -6.05
CA SER A 113 -2.64 15.77 -6.79
C SER A 113 -1.36 14.94 -6.73
N LYS A 114 -0.56 15.08 -7.78
CA LYS A 114 0.81 14.56 -7.88
C LYS A 114 1.78 15.71 -7.65
N GLU A 115 2.76 15.50 -6.78
CA GLU A 115 3.80 16.45 -6.42
C GLU A 115 5.16 15.76 -6.55
N THR A 116 6.15 16.38 -7.19
CA THR A 116 7.50 15.82 -7.24
C THR A 116 8.13 15.92 -5.85
N ALA A 117 8.95 14.96 -5.48
CA ALA A 117 9.61 14.95 -4.17
C ALA A 117 10.53 16.17 -3.98
N GLU A 118 11.06 16.74 -5.06
CA GLU A 118 11.88 17.95 -5.05
C GLU A 118 11.11 19.20 -4.63
N ASP A 119 9.79 19.23 -4.86
CA ASP A 119 8.90 20.33 -4.50
C ASP A 119 8.32 20.18 -3.08
N LEU A 120 8.59 19.07 -2.39
CA LEU A 120 8.10 18.82 -1.04
C LEU A 120 9.00 19.49 0.01
N ASP A 121 8.39 20.21 0.94
CA ASP A 121 9.04 20.66 2.18
C ASP A 121 9.18 19.51 3.22
N GLU A 122 8.69 18.31 2.86
CA GLU A 122 8.61 17.11 3.70
C GLU A 122 9.69 16.10 3.30
N GLN A 123 10.27 15.39 4.27
CA GLN A 123 11.24 14.33 4.00
C GLN A 123 10.53 13.10 3.40
N ILE A 124 11.18 12.46 2.42
CA ILE A 124 10.75 11.17 1.91
C ILE A 124 10.82 10.13 3.06
N PRO A 125 9.74 9.37 3.32
CA PRO A 125 9.76 8.34 4.34
C PRO A 125 10.84 7.29 4.08
N GLN A 126 11.44 6.74 5.15
CA GLN A 126 12.49 5.70 5.03
C GLN A 126 12.04 4.46 4.25
N GLU A 127 10.74 4.12 4.31
CA GLU A 127 10.16 2.99 3.57
C GLU A 127 10.17 3.20 2.05
N VAL A 128 10.20 4.47 1.61
CA VAL A 128 10.32 4.86 0.20
C VAL A 128 11.79 5.10 -0.16
N ASP A 129 12.52 5.83 0.67
CA ASP A 129 13.93 6.21 0.47
C ASP A 129 14.84 5.00 0.22
N ARG A 130 14.53 3.85 0.82
CA ARG A 130 15.28 2.60 0.61
C ARG A 130 15.26 2.06 -0.83
N TRP A 131 14.39 2.60 -1.69
CA TRP A 131 14.20 2.19 -3.07
C TRP A 131 14.75 3.22 -4.09
N LEU A 132 15.31 4.33 -3.61
CA LEU A 132 15.92 5.40 -4.40
C LEU A 132 17.44 5.21 -4.55
#